data_AF-A0A917U5E9-F1
#
_entry.id   AF-A0A917U5E9-F1
#
_cell.length_a   1.000
_cell.length_b   1.000
_cell.length_c   1.000
_cell.angle_alpha   90.00
_cell.angle_beta   90.00
_cell.angle_gamma   90.00
#
_symmetry.space_group_name_H-M   'P 1'
#
loop_
_entity.id
_entity.type
_entity.pdbx_description
1 polymer ?
#
loop_
_entity_poly.entity_id
_entity_poly.type
_entity_poly.pdbx_seq_one_letter_code
_entity_poly.pdbx_strand_id
1 'polypeptide(L)'
;MGMITDWPSLAACQNGDPDALFVQGAEQNVAKRICRSCPVRYECLADALDNRIEFGVWGGMTERERRALLRRHPQVTSWRKMFEAAMKKNAKDKAGKDRLLAATTST
;
A
#
# COMPACT_ATOMS: atom_id res chain seq x y z
N MET A 1 6.63 -8.37 -11.21
CA MET A 1 7.12 -7.21 -10.44
C MET A 1 7.11 -7.59 -8.96
N GLY A 2 8.28 -7.67 -8.32
CA GLY A 2 8.39 -7.87 -6.87
C GLY A 2 8.33 -6.54 -6.13
N MET A 3 8.37 -6.57 -4.80
CA MET A 3 8.42 -5.33 -4.03
C MET A 3 9.73 -4.57 -4.22
N ILE A 4 9.62 -3.26 -4.22
CA ILE A 4 10.75 -2.34 -4.39
C ILE A 4 11.41 -2.10 -3.03
N THR A 5 12.74 -2.27 -2.96
CA THR A 5 13.51 -2.03 -1.72
C THR A 5 13.63 -0.53 -1.46
N ASP A 6 14.07 0.22 -2.47
CA ASP A 6 14.14 1.68 -2.43
C ASP A 6 12.79 2.31 -2.80
N TRP A 7 11.74 1.91 -2.09
CA TRP A 7 10.43 2.52 -2.28
C TRP A 7 10.37 4.00 -1.87
N PRO A 8 11.13 4.52 -0.88
CA PRO A 8 11.01 5.91 -0.48
C PRO A 8 11.31 6.90 -1.61
N SER A 9 12.24 6.56 -2.51
CA SER A 9 12.60 7.39 -3.67
C SER A 9 11.54 7.47 -4.77
N LEU A 10 10.50 6.63 -4.69
CA LEU A 10 9.39 6.59 -5.64
C LEU A 10 8.06 7.04 -4.99
N ALA A 11 8.10 7.46 -3.73
CA ALA A 11 6.91 7.88 -3.00
C ALA A 11 6.37 9.20 -3.56
N ALA A 12 5.08 9.25 -3.87
CA ALA A 12 4.45 10.47 -4.37
C ALA A 12 4.54 11.66 -3.40
N CYS A 13 4.71 11.39 -2.10
CA CYS A 13 4.88 12.42 -1.07
C CYS A 13 6.35 12.86 -0.86
N GLN A 14 7.33 12.26 -1.55
CA GLN A 14 8.76 12.48 -1.31
C GLN A 14 9.18 13.96 -1.40
N ASN A 15 8.63 14.70 -2.37
CA ASN A 15 8.97 16.10 -2.63
C ASN A 15 7.96 17.10 -2.03
N GLY A 16 7.03 16.60 -1.19
CA GLY A 16 6.03 17.43 -0.52
C GLY A 16 6.51 17.92 0.84
N ASP A 17 5.64 18.67 1.53
CA ASP A 17 5.82 19.02 2.93
C ASP A 17 5.75 17.76 3.82
N PRO A 18 6.81 17.42 4.58
CA PRO A 18 6.79 16.28 5.49
C PRO A 18 5.69 16.37 6.53
N ASP A 19 5.39 17.57 7.04
CA ASP A 19 4.42 17.78 8.12
C ASP A 19 3.00 17.45 7.68
N ALA A 20 2.72 17.55 6.38
CA ALA A 20 1.44 17.16 5.80
C ALA A 20 1.08 15.66 6.02
N LEU A 21 2.06 14.81 6.32
CA LEU A 21 1.83 13.39 6.65
C LEU A 21 1.57 13.14 8.15
N PHE A 22 1.87 14.09 9.03
CA PHE A 22 1.79 13.94 10.49
C PHE A 22 0.61 14.70 11.12
N VAL A 23 -0.32 15.19 10.30
CA VAL A 23 -1.56 15.88 10.72
C VAL A 23 -2.56 14.98 11.47
N GLN A 24 -3.54 15.62 12.11
CA GLN A 24 -4.58 14.97 12.92
C GLN A 24 -6.00 15.23 12.39
N GLY A 25 -6.96 14.43 12.83
CA GLY A 25 -8.38 14.64 12.51
C GLY A 25 -8.69 14.63 11.01
N ALA A 26 -9.48 15.60 10.56
CA ALA A 26 -9.97 15.65 9.19
C ALA A 26 -8.84 15.88 8.15
N GLU A 27 -7.74 16.51 8.52
CA GLU A 27 -6.61 16.80 7.63
C GLU A 27 -5.89 15.53 7.17
N GLN A 28 -6.00 14.44 7.92
CA GLN A 28 -5.49 13.13 7.51
C GLN A 28 -6.11 12.67 6.18
N ASN A 29 -7.31 13.14 5.82
CA ASN A 29 -7.92 12.86 4.52
C ASN A 29 -7.13 13.45 3.35
N VAL A 30 -6.45 14.59 3.57
CA VAL A 30 -5.57 15.20 2.55
C VAL A 30 -4.37 14.30 2.31
N ALA A 31 -3.67 13.89 3.38
CA ALA A 31 -2.54 12.96 3.31
C ALA A 31 -2.94 11.63 2.64
N LYS A 32 -4.10 11.07 3.02
CA LYS A 32 -4.63 9.84 2.40
C LYS A 32 -4.84 9.96 0.91
N ARG A 33 -5.24 11.13 0.39
CA ARG A 33 -5.42 11.35 -1.06
C ARG A 33 -4.10 11.21 -1.80
N ILE A 34 -3.00 11.75 -1.27
CA ILE A 34 -1.66 11.60 -1.84
C ILE A 34 -1.31 10.12 -1.98
N CYS A 35 -1.61 9.32 -0.95
CA CYS A 35 -1.31 7.89 -0.97
C CYS A 35 -2.16 7.07 -1.97
N ARG A 36 -3.34 7.54 -2.43
CA ARG A 36 -4.26 6.74 -3.26
C ARG A 36 -3.66 6.37 -4.62
N SER A 37 -2.92 7.28 -5.24
CA SER A 37 -2.25 7.08 -6.54
C SER A 37 -0.76 6.81 -6.41
N CYS A 38 -0.24 6.67 -5.18
CA CYS A 38 1.18 6.43 -4.96
C CYS A 38 1.59 5.04 -5.50
N PRO A 39 2.60 4.94 -6.37
CA PRO A 39 2.99 3.67 -7.00
C PRO A 39 3.54 2.66 -5.99
N VAL A 40 4.08 3.15 -4.87
CA VAL A 40 4.71 2.34 -3.80
C VAL A 40 3.88 2.29 -2.52
N ARG A 41 2.56 2.45 -2.66
CA ARG A 41 1.63 2.51 -1.52
C ARG A 41 1.75 1.27 -0.62
N TYR A 42 1.92 0.08 -1.19
CA TYR A 42 1.92 -1.17 -0.43
C TYR A 42 3.28 -1.43 0.25
N GLU A 43 4.39 -1.06 -0.39
CA GLU A 43 5.72 -1.07 0.19
C GLU A 43 5.78 -0.16 1.42
N CYS A 44 5.30 1.08 1.27
CA CYS A 44 5.19 2.05 2.36
C CYS A 44 4.31 1.52 3.51
N LEU A 45 3.16 0.91 3.20
CA LEU A 45 2.28 0.35 4.23
C LEU A 45 2.91 -0.87 4.93
N ALA A 46 3.56 -1.75 4.18
CA ALA A 46 4.23 -2.93 4.73
C ALA A 46 5.28 -2.50 5.76
N ASP A 47 6.15 -1.56 5.40
CA ASP A 47 7.20 -1.09 6.29
C ASP A 47 6.62 -0.45 7.56
N ALA A 48 5.54 0.34 7.44
CA ALA A 48 4.89 0.92 8.60
C ALA A 48 4.25 -0.13 9.54
N LEU A 49 3.71 -1.22 8.99
CA LEU A 49 3.10 -2.29 9.76
C LEU A 49 4.14 -3.22 10.40
N ASP A 50 5.16 -3.62 9.63
CA ASP A 50 6.25 -4.49 10.08
C ASP A 50 7.07 -3.81 11.19
N ASN A 51 7.35 -2.49 11.06
CA ASN A 51 8.08 -1.72 12.07
C ASN A 51 7.19 -1.08 13.14
N ARG A 52 5.87 -1.32 13.11
CA ARG A 52 4.89 -0.75 14.05
C ARG A 52 5.01 0.77 14.23
N ILE A 53 5.20 1.49 13.12
CA ILE A 53 5.35 2.95 13.14
C ILE A 53 4.08 3.58 13.73
N GLU A 54 4.28 4.44 14.73
CA GLU A 54 3.19 4.97 15.54
C GLU A 54 2.53 6.20 14.92
N PHE A 55 3.28 7.11 14.31
CA PHE A 55 2.72 8.40 13.88
C PHE A 55 2.52 8.50 12.38
N GLY A 56 1.68 9.47 11.99
CA GLY A 56 1.44 9.87 10.61
C GLY A 56 0.65 8.90 9.73
N VAL A 57 0.42 9.32 8.50
CA VAL A 57 -0.28 8.55 7.45
C VAL A 57 0.75 7.80 6.59
N TRP A 58 0.64 6.47 6.58
CA TRP A 58 1.52 5.58 5.83
C TRP A 58 0.70 4.70 4.91
N GLY A 59 1.04 4.63 3.62
CA GLY A 59 0.32 3.83 2.62
C GLY A 59 -1.20 4.12 2.54
N GLY A 60 -1.60 5.32 2.95
CA GLY A 60 -3.01 5.74 3.00
C GLY A 60 -3.76 5.29 4.25
N MET A 61 -3.06 4.86 5.30
CA MET A 61 -3.64 4.49 6.59
C MET A 61 -3.08 5.35 7.71
N THR A 62 -3.98 5.81 8.58
CA THR A 62 -3.67 6.42 9.87
C THR A 62 -3.12 5.38 10.85
N GLU A 63 -2.46 5.84 11.90
CA GLU A 63 -2.08 5.03 13.05
C GLU A 63 -3.23 4.14 13.55
N ARG A 64 -4.41 4.74 13.79
CA ARG A 64 -5.57 4.04 14.34
C ARG A 64 -6.01 2.90 13.43
N GLU A 65 -6.03 3.14 12.11
CA GLU A 65 -6.37 2.12 11.12
C GLU A 65 -5.31 1.02 11.05
N ARG A 66 -4.01 1.37 11.11
CA ARG A 66 -2.91 0.39 11.15
C ARG A 66 -2.99 -0.49 12.40
N ARG A 67 -3.20 0.11 13.58
CA ARG A 67 -3.40 -0.64 14.83
C ARG A 67 -4.61 -1.57 14.77
N ALA A 68 -5.73 -1.13 14.19
CA ALA A 68 -6.90 -1.97 13.99
C ALA A 68 -6.64 -3.12 13.00
N LEU A 69 -5.81 -2.91 11.99
CA LEU A 69 -5.38 -3.95 11.06
C LEU A 69 -4.47 -4.98 11.74
N LEU A 70 -3.46 -4.54 12.50
CA LEU A 70 -2.57 -5.43 13.26
C LEU A 70 -3.34 -6.31 14.24
N ARG A 71 -4.35 -5.76 14.93
CA ARG A 71 -5.21 -6.55 15.85
C ARG A 71 -6.06 -7.61 15.15
N ARG A 72 -6.49 -7.35 13.91
CA ARG A 72 -7.29 -8.31 13.12
C ARG A 72 -6.45 -9.42 12.49
N HIS A 73 -5.13 -9.20 12.38
CA HIS A 73 -4.21 -10.13 11.73
C HIS A 73 -3.00 -10.43 12.64
N PRO A 74 -3.21 -10.94 13.86
CA PRO A 74 -2.12 -11.22 14.80
C PRO A 74 -1.13 -12.28 14.28
N GLN A 75 -1.56 -13.12 13.33
CA GLN A 75 -0.75 -14.19 12.73
C GLN A 75 0.21 -13.71 11.63
N VAL A 76 0.09 -12.47 11.15
CA VAL A 76 0.93 -11.97 10.05
C VAL A 76 2.28 -11.52 10.62
N THR A 77 3.34 -12.24 10.27
CA THR A 77 4.72 -11.98 10.72
C THR A 77 5.52 -11.11 9.77
N SER A 78 5.08 -10.97 8.51
CA SER A 78 5.67 -10.08 7.53
C SER A 78 4.60 -9.58 6.55
N TRP A 79 4.23 -8.32 6.71
CA TRP A 79 3.30 -7.60 5.83
C TRP A 79 3.90 -7.44 4.44
N ARG A 80 5.22 -7.23 4.36
CA ARG A 80 6.01 -7.29 3.13
C ARG A 80 5.70 -8.55 2.30
N LYS A 81 5.89 -9.75 2.87
CA LYS A 81 5.63 -11.01 2.17
C LYS A 81 4.14 -11.20 1.84
N MET A 82 3.26 -10.82 2.75
CA MET A 82 1.81 -10.96 2.56
C MET A 82 1.32 -10.12 1.37
N PHE A 83 1.73 -8.86 1.28
CA PHE A 83 1.36 -7.98 0.15
C PHE A 83 2.00 -8.44 -1.15
N GLU A 84 3.26 -8.89 -1.14
CA GLU A 84 3.89 -9.44 -2.34
C GLU A 84 3.12 -10.64 -2.91
N ALA A 85 2.69 -11.57 -2.04
CA ALA A 85 1.88 -12.72 -2.43
C ALA A 85 0.52 -12.29 -3.01
N ALA A 86 -0.15 -11.31 -2.38
CA ALA A 86 -1.43 -10.77 -2.86
C ALA A 86 -1.27 -10.08 -4.23
N MET A 87 -0.23 -9.27 -4.42
CA MET A 87 0.06 -8.61 -5.69
C MET A 87 0.36 -9.62 -6.81
N LYS A 88 1.16 -10.67 -6.52
CA LYS A 88 1.42 -11.75 -7.48
C LYS A 88 0.14 -12.47 -7.89
N LYS A 89 -0.77 -12.73 -6.94
CA LYS A 89 -2.07 -13.34 -7.24
C LYS A 89 -2.91 -12.43 -8.15
N ASN A 90 -3.06 -11.15 -7.81
CA ASN A 90 -3.80 -10.18 -8.61
C ASN A 90 -3.25 -10.06 -10.04
N ALA A 91 -1.92 -10.07 -10.20
CA ALA A 91 -1.29 -10.03 -11.52
C ALA A 91 -1.59 -11.29 -12.36
N LYS A 92 -1.57 -12.48 -11.74
CA LYS A 92 -1.96 -13.73 -12.40
C LYS A 92 -3.44 -13.72 -12.80
N ASP A 93 -4.31 -13.28 -11.90
CA ASP A 93 -5.75 -13.20 -12.15
C ASP A 93 -6.06 -12.23 -13.30
N LYS A 94 -5.38 -11.08 -13.35
CA LYS A 94 -5.49 -10.12 -14.46
C LYS A 94 -5.01 -10.73 -15.77
N ALA A 95 -3.84 -11.36 -15.80
CA ALA A 95 -3.33 -12.01 -17.01
C ALA A 95 -4.26 -13.10 -17.54
N GLY A 96 -4.91 -13.85 -16.64
CA GLY A 96 -5.93 -14.84 -17.00
C GLY A 96 -7.18 -14.20 -17.61
N LYS A 97 -7.67 -13.10 -17.03
CA LYS A 97 -8.80 -12.34 -17.58
C LYS A 97 -8.50 -11.73 -18.94
N ASP A 98 -7.33 -11.11 -19.10
CA ASP A 98 -6.91 -10.50 -20.36
C ASP A 98 -6.81 -11.57 -21.47
N ARG A 99 -6.29 -12.76 -21.15
CA ARG A 99 -6.26 -13.91 -22.08
C ARG A 99 -7.67 -14.41 -22.44
N LEU A 100 -8.58 -14.47 -21.48
CA LEU A 100 -9.98 -14.86 -21.73
C LEU A 100 -10.73 -13.83 -22.59
N LEU A 101 -10.48 -12.54 -22.35
CA LEU A 101 -11.04 -11.44 -23.16
C LEU A 101 -10.51 -11.48 -24.61
N ALA A 102 -9.21 -11.74 -24.79
CA ALA A 102 -8.61 -11.90 -26.11
C ALA A 102 -9.15 -13.13 -26.86
N ALA A 103 -9.41 -14.22 -26.15
CA ALA A 103 -10.00 -15.44 -26.74
C ALA A 103 -11.47 -15.28 -27.17
N THR A 104 -12.22 -14.36 -26.53
CA THR A 104 -13.65 -14.13 -26.81
C THR A 104 -13.91 -13.05 -27.86
N THR A 105 -12.91 -12.23 -28.20
CA THR A 105 -12.99 -11.15 -29.20
C THR A 105 -12.50 -11.58 -30.59
N SER A 106 -12.12 -12.85 -30.77
CA SER A 106 -11.59 -13.41 -32.01
C SER A 106 -12.62 -14.19 -32.84
N THR A 107 -13.90 -13.81 -32.80
CA THR A 107 -15.00 -14.33 -33.64
C THR A 107 -15.80 -13.17 -34.19
#